data_AF-A0A833EN97-F1
#
_entry.id   AF-A0A833EN97-F1
#
_cell.length_a   1.000
_cell.length_b   1.000
_cell.length_c   1.000
_cell.angle_alpha   90.00
_cell.angle_beta   90.00
_cell.angle_gamma   90.00
#
_symmetry.space_group_name_H-M   'P 1'
#
loop_
_entity.id
_entity.type
_entity.pdbx_description
1 polymer ?
#
loop_
_entity_poly.entity_id
_entity_poly.type
_entity_poly.pdbx_seq_one_letter_code
_entity_poly.pdbx_strand_id
1 'polypeptide(L)'
;DFAFIRADLFDIWRQAAEVNWQVDRPYLLYPNPWPKKKHLMRRYHGHPAFPSLLQLGTYFELRSNWIIYVKEFQQAVAHVLAIDEQITPISPTVYFSNFEKKYHSSGQQLFKFCFSRHTY
;
A
#
# COMPACT_ATOMS: atom_id res chain seq x y z
N ASP A 1 -16.31 -16.92 -5.60
CA ASP A 1 -16.70 -15.81 -6.50
C ASP A 1 -15.86 -14.58 -6.24
N PHE A 2 -15.59 -13.77 -7.27
CA PHE A 2 -14.89 -12.48 -7.15
C PHE A 2 -15.72 -11.39 -7.85
N ALA A 3 -15.59 -10.16 -7.37
CA ALA A 3 -16.23 -8.99 -7.97
C ALA A 3 -15.17 -7.94 -8.31
N PHE A 4 -15.34 -7.28 -9.46
CA PHE A 4 -14.56 -6.11 -9.83
C PHE A 4 -15.45 -4.88 -9.71
N ILE A 5 -14.93 -3.84 -9.05
CA ILE A 5 -15.66 -2.60 -8.82
C ILE A 5 -14.92 -1.48 -9.55
N ARG A 6 -15.67 -0.69 -10.31
CA ARG A 6 -15.20 0.60 -10.84
C ARG A 6 -15.85 1.71 -10.04
N ALA A 7 -15.07 2.36 -9.18
CA ALA A 7 -15.50 3.45 -8.32
C ALA A 7 -14.33 4.42 -8.09
N ASP A 8 -14.62 5.57 -7.47
CA ASP A 8 -13.56 6.40 -6.90
C ASP A 8 -12.94 5.67 -5.71
N LEU A 9 -11.64 5.38 -5.79
CA LEU A 9 -10.95 4.57 -4.80
C LEU A 9 -10.87 5.26 -3.43
N PHE A 10 -10.73 6.59 -3.41
CA PHE A 10 -10.62 7.34 -2.17
C PHE A 10 -11.97 7.44 -1.46
N ASP A 11 -13.06 7.55 -2.21
CA ASP A 11 -14.43 7.46 -1.66
C ASP A 11 -14.70 6.09 -1.05
N ILE A 12 -14.30 5.02 -1.75
CA ILE A 12 -14.43 3.65 -1.21
C ILE A 12 -13.66 3.51 0.10
N TRP A 13 -12.42 4.01 0.20
CA TRP A 13 -11.66 3.95 1.46
C TRP A 13 -12.34 4.71 2.59
N ARG A 14 -12.85 5.92 2.31
CA ARG A 14 -13.56 6.72 3.32
C ARG A 14 -14.81 6.02 3.82
N GLN A 15 -15.68 5.58 2.91
CA GLN A 15 -16.94 4.91 3.27
C GLN A 15 -16.68 3.57 3.99
N ALA A 16 -15.70 2.79 3.52
CA ALA A 16 -15.30 1.55 4.16
C ALA A 16 -14.79 1.78 5.59
N ALA A 17 -14.01 2.83 5.81
CA ALA A 17 -13.54 3.21 7.13
C ALA A 17 -14.68 3.69 8.05
N GLU A 18 -15.62 4.49 7.53
CA GLU A 18 -16.79 5.00 8.28
C GLU A 18 -17.66 3.86 8.83
N VAL A 19 -17.81 2.77 8.09
CA VAL A 19 -18.57 1.58 8.52
C VAL A 19 -17.69 0.51 9.21
N ASN A 20 -16.44 0.85 9.52
CA ASN A 20 -15.46 -0.05 10.13
C ASN A 20 -15.31 -1.40 9.40
N TRP A 21 -15.26 -1.35 8.06
CA TRP A 21 -15.11 -2.55 7.23
C TRP A 21 -13.78 -3.26 7.55
N GLN A 22 -13.90 -4.48 8.10
CA GLN A 22 -12.77 -5.37 8.39
C GLN A 22 -12.28 -6.08 7.13
N VAL A 23 -11.45 -5.40 6.34
CA VAL A 23 -10.79 -6.03 5.18
C VAL A 23 -9.62 -6.89 5.68
N ASP A 24 -9.67 -8.20 5.48
CA ASP A 24 -8.64 -9.11 6.00
C ASP A 24 -7.25 -8.83 5.45
N ARG A 25 -7.16 -8.51 4.15
CA ARG A 25 -5.89 -8.32 3.44
C ARG A 25 -5.98 -7.22 2.38
N PRO A 26 -5.91 -5.94 2.77
CA PRO A 26 -5.76 -4.85 1.83
C PRO A 26 -4.34 -4.82 1.25
N TYR A 27 -4.27 -4.67 -0.07
CA TYR A 27 -3.03 -4.63 -0.83
C TYR A 27 -2.91 -3.35 -1.65
N LEU A 28 -1.72 -2.75 -1.67
CA LEU A 28 -1.29 -1.82 -2.71
C LEU A 28 -0.11 -2.44 -3.48
N LEU A 29 -0.36 -2.88 -4.71
CA LEU A 29 0.63 -3.55 -5.54
C LEU A 29 1.09 -2.63 -6.65
N TYR A 30 2.38 -2.26 -6.63
CA TYR A 30 3.07 -1.46 -7.66
C TYR A 30 2.33 -0.16 -8.01
N PRO A 31 2.00 0.68 -7.00
CA PRO A 31 1.32 1.94 -7.25
C PRO A 31 2.18 2.86 -8.13
N ASN A 32 1.54 3.74 -8.88
CA ASN A 32 2.24 4.69 -9.73
C ASN A 32 3.20 5.56 -8.88
N PRO A 33 4.51 5.56 -9.17
CA PRO A 33 5.52 6.14 -8.28
C PRO A 33 5.53 7.66 -8.27
N TRP A 34 5.17 8.30 -9.40
CA TRP A 34 5.24 9.75 -9.57
C TRP A 34 6.57 10.35 -9.11
N PRO A 35 7.70 10.06 -9.79
CA PRO A 35 9.04 10.27 -9.24
C PRO A 35 9.42 11.75 -9.00
N LYS A 36 8.77 12.68 -9.70
CA LYS A 36 9.02 14.12 -9.54
C LYS A 36 8.45 14.60 -8.20
N LYS A 37 9.24 15.32 -7.40
CA LYS A 37 8.84 15.85 -6.08
C LYS A 37 7.50 16.61 -6.10
N LYS A 38 7.28 17.44 -7.14
CA LYS A 38 6.03 18.19 -7.34
C LYS A 38 4.76 17.32 -7.49
N HIS A 39 4.91 16.00 -7.61
CA HIS A 39 3.81 15.06 -7.70
C HIS A 39 3.54 14.30 -6.40
N LEU A 40 4.12 14.71 -5.26
CA LEU A 40 3.88 14.06 -3.97
C LEU A 40 2.38 13.89 -3.66
N MET A 41 1.56 14.91 -3.93
CA MET A 41 0.11 14.87 -3.75
C MET A 41 -0.63 13.86 -4.63
N ARG A 42 0.04 13.25 -5.62
CA ARG A 42 -0.52 12.15 -6.44
C ARG A 42 -0.21 10.76 -5.88
N ARG A 43 0.68 10.66 -4.88
CA ARG A 43 0.99 9.41 -4.20
C ARG A 43 -0.06 9.15 -3.12
N TYR A 44 -0.36 7.89 -2.83
CA TYR A 44 -1.45 7.55 -1.93
C TYR A 44 -1.25 8.12 -0.52
N HIS A 45 -0.02 8.08 0.01
CA HIS A 45 0.35 8.70 1.29
C HIS A 45 0.36 10.24 1.30
N GLY A 46 0.26 10.87 0.13
CA GLY A 46 0.10 12.32 0.02
C GLY A 46 -1.37 12.78 -0.06
N HIS A 47 -2.32 11.84 -0.10
CA HIS A 47 -3.74 12.15 -0.24
C HIS A 47 -4.44 12.27 1.12
N PRO A 48 -5.39 13.21 1.33
CA PRO A 48 -6.10 13.36 2.61
C PRO A 48 -6.87 12.12 3.08
N ALA A 49 -7.27 11.23 2.17
CA ALA A 49 -7.94 9.97 2.50
C ALA A 49 -6.98 8.86 2.99
N PHE A 50 -5.68 9.13 3.10
CA PHE A 50 -4.68 8.15 3.53
C PHE A 50 -4.97 7.52 4.91
N PRO A 51 -5.40 8.27 5.95
CA PRO A 51 -5.75 7.65 7.22
C PRO A 51 -6.90 6.64 7.10
N SER A 52 -7.87 6.89 6.21
CA SER A 52 -8.98 5.95 5.95
C SER A 52 -8.49 4.63 5.37
N LEU A 53 -7.49 4.65 4.48
CA LEU A 53 -6.84 3.43 4.00
C LEU A 53 -6.25 2.60 5.15
N LEU A 54 -5.58 3.25 6.10
CA LEU A 54 -4.93 2.57 7.22
C LEU A 54 -5.92 2.00 8.25
N GLN A 55 -7.18 2.43 8.19
CA GLN A 55 -8.25 1.91 9.04
C GLN A 55 -8.85 0.60 8.50
N LEU A 56 -8.60 0.25 7.22
CA LEU A 56 -9.15 -0.95 6.60
C LEU A 56 -8.52 -2.21 7.20
N GLY A 57 -9.23 -2.85 8.13
CA GLY A 57 -8.80 -4.10 8.76
C GLY A 57 -7.50 -4.01 9.55
N THR A 58 -6.98 -5.17 9.93
CA THR A 58 -5.83 -5.27 10.85
C THR A 58 -4.50 -5.45 10.14
N TYR A 59 -4.50 -5.89 8.88
CA TYR A 59 -3.31 -6.13 8.08
C TYR A 59 -3.20 -5.12 6.94
N PHE A 60 -1.99 -4.87 6.45
CA PHE A 60 -1.79 -4.16 5.19
C PHE A 60 -0.48 -4.58 4.51
N GLU A 61 -0.46 -4.63 3.18
CA GLU A 61 0.76 -4.89 2.41
C GLU A 61 0.91 -3.95 1.20
N LEU A 62 2.04 -3.25 1.15
CA LEU A 62 2.52 -2.49 0.00
C LEU A 62 3.69 -3.24 -0.65
N ARG A 63 3.64 -3.39 -1.99
CA ARG A 63 4.79 -3.83 -2.79
C ARG A 63 5.13 -2.82 -3.88
N SER A 64 6.42 -2.61 -4.10
CA SER A 64 6.91 -1.75 -5.19
C SER A 64 8.36 -2.09 -5.55
N ASN A 65 8.76 -1.79 -6.78
CA ASN A 65 10.16 -1.79 -7.21
C ASN A 65 10.87 -0.44 -6.90
N TRP A 66 10.16 0.56 -6.35
CA TRP A 66 10.70 1.89 -6.12
C TRP A 66 10.82 2.21 -4.61
N ILE A 67 12.01 2.02 -4.06
CA ILE A 67 12.30 2.16 -2.61
C ILE A 67 11.90 3.51 -2.01
N ILE A 68 12.00 4.61 -2.77
CA ILE A 68 11.64 5.94 -2.29
C ILE A 68 10.16 5.99 -1.92
N TYR A 69 9.28 5.43 -2.76
CA TYR A 69 7.85 5.35 -2.44
C TYR A 69 7.60 4.57 -1.16
N VAL A 70 8.25 3.42 -1.01
CA VAL A 70 8.05 2.53 0.14
C VAL A 70 8.53 3.20 1.43
N LYS A 71 9.67 3.90 1.39
CA LYS A 71 10.18 4.69 2.52
C LYS A 71 9.27 5.83 2.91
N GLU A 72 8.78 6.61 1.95
CA GLU A 72 7.84 7.69 2.25
C GLU A 72 6.50 7.15 2.79
N PHE A 73 6.01 6.05 2.23
CA PHE A 73 4.80 5.39 2.71
C PHE A 73 4.99 4.87 4.14
N GLN A 74 6.09 4.16 4.42
CA GLN A 74 6.46 3.72 5.77
C GLN A 74 6.48 4.89 6.75
N GLN A 75 7.11 6.02 6.40
CA GLN A 75 7.15 7.21 7.26
C GLN A 75 5.75 7.79 7.51
N ALA A 76 4.91 7.85 6.49
CA ALA A 76 3.53 8.31 6.64
C ALA A 76 2.71 7.38 7.54
N VAL A 77 2.89 6.05 7.41
CA VAL A 77 2.25 5.07 8.28
C VAL A 77 2.75 5.21 9.72
N ALA A 78 4.06 5.32 9.94
CA ALA A 78 4.64 5.52 11.25
C ALA A 78 4.11 6.80 11.92
N HIS A 79 3.93 7.87 11.15
CA HIS A 79 3.38 9.12 11.65
C HIS A 79 1.90 8.99 12.07
N VAL A 80 1.08 8.27 11.30
CA VAL A 80 -0.36 8.14 11.56
C VAL A 80 -0.67 7.09 12.63
N LEU A 81 0.04 5.96 12.63
CA LEU A 81 -0.25 4.81 13.50
C LEU A 81 0.70 4.67 14.69
N ALA A 82 1.77 5.46 14.77
CA ALA A 82 2.82 5.34 15.78
C ALA A 82 3.45 3.93 15.84
N ILE A 83 3.72 3.34 14.68
CA ILE A 83 4.38 2.03 14.53
C ILE A 83 5.74 2.15 13.82
N ASP A 84 6.63 1.17 14.02
CA ASP A 84 7.97 1.13 13.41
C ASP A 84 8.23 -0.21 12.68
N GLU A 85 7.42 -0.46 11.66
CA GLU A 85 7.53 -1.66 10.83
C GLU A 85 8.59 -1.51 9.76
N GLN A 86 9.28 -2.60 9.43
CA GLN A 86 10.45 -2.56 8.55
C GLN A 86 10.13 -2.82 7.07
N ILE A 87 10.91 -2.21 6.19
CA ILE A 87 10.87 -2.50 4.75
C ILE A 87 11.75 -3.72 4.47
N THR A 88 11.20 -4.72 3.79
CA THR A 88 11.92 -5.94 3.43
C THR A 88 12.16 -5.99 1.92
N PRO A 89 13.40 -6.20 1.44
CA PRO A 89 13.66 -6.64 0.08
C PRO A 89 13.02 -8.02 -0.16
N ILE A 90 12.38 -8.23 -1.31
CA ILE A 90 11.75 -9.51 -1.63
C ILE A 90 12.22 -10.06 -2.98
N SER A 91 12.28 -11.39 -3.07
CA SER A 91 12.51 -12.17 -4.29
C SER A 91 11.35 -13.15 -4.46
N PRO A 92 10.24 -12.72 -5.09
CA PRO A 92 9.01 -13.50 -5.13
C PRO A 92 9.16 -14.78 -5.96
N THR A 93 8.71 -15.90 -5.40
CA THR A 93 8.55 -17.18 -6.12
C THR A 93 7.16 -17.31 -6.74
N VAL A 94 6.18 -16.57 -6.20
CA VAL A 94 4.82 -16.42 -6.71
C VAL A 94 4.53 -14.94 -6.93
N TYR A 95 3.99 -14.61 -8.09
CA TYR A 95 3.73 -13.22 -8.50
C TYR A 95 2.27 -12.83 -8.23
N PHE A 96 2.08 -11.72 -7.52
CA PHE A 96 0.75 -11.20 -7.17
C PHE A 96 0.20 -10.25 -8.25
N SER A 97 1.06 -9.76 -9.15
CA SER A 97 0.64 -8.93 -10.27
C SER A 97 1.57 -9.10 -11.48
N ASN A 98 1.08 -8.69 -12.67
CA ASN A 98 1.90 -8.64 -13.88
C ASN A 98 3.07 -7.66 -13.76
N PHE A 99 2.92 -6.57 -12.99
CA PHE A 99 4.01 -5.64 -12.70
C PHE A 99 5.11 -6.29 -11.86
N GLU A 100 4.74 -7.05 -10.83
CA GLU A 100 5.70 -7.80 -10.01
C GLU A 100 6.55 -8.74 -10.86
N LYS A 101 5.88 -9.56 -11.69
CA LYS A 101 6.56 -10.47 -12.62
C LYS A 101 7.50 -9.70 -13.56
N LYS A 102 7.02 -8.61 -14.15
CA LYS A 102 7.80 -7.78 -15.09
C LYS A 102 9.06 -7.23 -14.43
N TYR A 103 8.94 -6.60 -13.28
CA TYR A 103 10.07 -5.96 -12.60
C TYR A 103 11.08 -6.99 -12.08
N HIS A 104 10.59 -8.09 -11.49
CA HIS A 104 11.46 -9.19 -11.05
C HIS A 104 12.23 -9.81 -12.22
N SER A 105 11.54 -10.12 -13.34
CA SER A 105 12.17 -10.71 -14.53
C SER A 105 13.19 -9.76 -15.19
N SER A 106 13.09 -8.46 -14.91
CA SER A 106 14.05 -7.45 -15.38
C SER A 106 15.21 -7.24 -14.40
N GLY A 107 15.35 -8.09 -13.38
CA GLY A 107 16.41 -8.02 -12.37
C GLY A 107 16.29 -6.85 -11.40
N GLN A 108 15.13 -6.19 -11.31
CA GLN A 108 14.95 -5.07 -10.39
C GLN A 108 14.71 -5.58 -8.96
N GLN A 109 15.31 -4.90 -7.99
CA GLN A 109 15.02 -5.14 -6.59
C GLN A 109 13.56 -4.78 -6.28
N LEU A 110 12.87 -5.68 -5.61
CA LEU A 110 11.50 -5.49 -5.14
C LEU A 110 11.50 -5.28 -3.64
N PHE A 111 10.56 -4.49 -3.15
CA PHE A 111 10.42 -4.13 -1.75
C PHE A 111 8.99 -4.36 -1.29
N LYS A 112 8.87 -4.82 -0.04
CA LYS A 112 7.62 -4.99 0.70
C LYS A 112 7.66 -4.13 1.95
N PHE A 113 6.54 -3.50 2.25
CA PHE A 113 6.24 -2.96 3.57
C PHE A 113 4.91 -3.55 4.03
N CYS A 114 4.87 -4.09 5.24
CA CYS A 114 3.65 -4.65 5.82
C CYS A 114 3.56 -4.32 7.30
N PHE A 115 2.34 -4.23 7.80
CA PHE A 115 2.07 -4.10 9.23
C PHE A 115 0.85 -4.95 9.62
N SER A 116 0.77 -5.29 10.89
CA SER A 116 -0.41 -5.92 11.51
C SER A 116 -0.79 -5.18 12.79
N ARG A 117 -2.07 -5.03 13.06
CA ARG A 117 -2.62 -4.42 14.28
C ARG A 117 -3.35 -5.49 15.08
N HIS A 118 -3.15 -5.51 16.39
CA HIS A 118 -3.98 -6.29 17.28
C HIS A 118 -5.19 -5.46 17.70
N THR A 119 -6.38 -5.93 17.39
CA THR A 119 -7.62 -5.44 18.02
C THR A 119 -7.74 -6.16 19.36
N TYR A 120 -7.62 -5.41 20.45
CA TYR A 120 -7.89 -5.90 21.81
C TYR A 120 -9.39 -6.03 22.05
#